data_AF-A0A3P8EH66-F1
#
_entry.id   AF-A0A3P8EH66-F1
#
_cell.length_a   1.000
_cell.length_b   1.000
_cell.length_c   1.000
_cell.angle_alpha   90.00
_cell.angle_beta   90.00
_cell.angle_gamma   90.00
#
_symmetry.space_group_name_H-M   'P 1'
#
loop_
_entity.id
_entity.type
_entity.pdbx_description
1 polymer ?
#
loop_
_entity_poly.entity_id
_entity_poly.type
_entity_poly.pdbx_seq_one_letter_code
_entity_poly.pdbx_strand_id
1 'polypeptide(L)'
;MADLAATSNRIECPVIYHLDVGAMYPNIILTNRLQPSAVDSDSTARCSDCHFYKPGVSCQRFMPWTWRAELWTASRPEVYRIQAQLAQERFPVKVTNPVDGQTRTELKAFHELSTEEQAAVEKKRLTDFCRRAYKRIHTTRTEERQAM
;
A
#
# COMPACT_ATOMS: atom_id res chain seq x y z
N MET A 1 37.97 -10.23 26.67
CA MET A 1 38.06 -9.94 25.22
C MET A 1 39.30 -10.55 24.57
N ALA A 2 40.51 -10.38 25.13
CA ALA A 2 41.73 -10.97 24.56
C ALA A 2 41.70 -12.51 24.45
N ASP A 3 41.11 -13.19 25.43
CA ASP A 3 40.96 -14.66 25.43
C ASP A 3 40.04 -15.19 24.30
N LEU A 4 38.87 -14.56 24.13
CA LEU A 4 37.92 -14.84 23.03
C LEU A 4 38.56 -14.59 21.66
N ALA A 5 39.43 -13.59 21.55
CA ALA A 5 40.14 -13.28 20.31
C ALA A 5 41.28 -14.28 20.02
N ALA A 6 42.00 -14.75 21.05
CA ALA A 6 43.10 -15.70 20.92
C ALA A 6 42.63 -17.15 20.65
N THR A 7 41.44 -17.50 21.10
CA THR A 7 40.80 -18.80 20.84
C THR A 7 39.39 -18.60 20.32
N SER A 8 39.27 -18.33 19.02
CA SER A 8 37.96 -18.13 18.36
C SER A 8 37.16 -19.43 18.20
N ASN A 9 37.85 -20.57 18.08
CA ASN A 9 37.22 -21.88 17.91
C ASN A 9 37.06 -22.56 19.27
N ARG A 10 35.97 -22.25 19.97
CA ARG A 10 35.64 -22.77 21.30
C ARG A 10 34.47 -23.76 21.21
N ILE A 11 34.53 -24.82 22.01
CA ILE A 11 33.42 -25.75 22.21
C ILE A 11 32.94 -25.56 23.64
N GLU A 12 31.92 -24.71 23.81
CA GLU A 12 31.32 -24.35 25.08
C GLU A 12 29.79 -24.32 24.94
N CYS A 13 29.07 -24.42 26.07
CA CYS A 13 27.61 -24.36 26.06
C CYS A 13 27.15 -22.92 25.73
N PRO A 14 26.33 -22.69 24.68
CA PRO A 14 25.93 -21.35 24.30
C PRO A 14 24.98 -20.74 25.32
N VAL A 15 25.06 -19.41 25.48
CA VAL A 15 24.08 -18.65 26.25
C VAL A 15 23.13 -17.95 25.28
N ILE A 16 21.84 -18.27 25.37
CA ILE A 16 20.80 -17.70 24.52
C ILE A 16 20.32 -16.40 25.15
N TYR A 17 20.67 -15.27 24.52
CA TYR A 17 20.22 -13.95 24.94
C TYR A 17 19.11 -13.42 24.04
N HIS A 18 18.11 -12.78 24.66
CA HIS A 18 17.12 -11.94 23.98
C HIS A 18 17.38 -10.49 24.36
N LEU A 19 17.71 -9.67 23.38
CA LEU A 19 17.92 -8.23 23.54
C LEU A 19 16.81 -7.50 22.80
N ASP A 20 16.09 -6.64 23.50
CA ASP A 20 15.00 -5.86 22.94
C ASP A 20 15.14 -4.38 23.32
N VAL A 21 14.71 -3.50 22.43
CA VAL A 21 14.66 -2.07 22.67
C VAL A 21 13.28 -1.76 23.24
N GLY A 22 13.24 -1.43 24.53
CA GLY A 22 12.00 -1.01 25.19
C GLY A 22 11.36 0.16 24.45
N ALA A 23 10.07 0.02 24.09
CA ALA A 23 9.30 1.02 23.36
C ALA A 23 10.01 1.59 22.11
N MET A 24 10.56 0.71 21.26
CA MET A 24 11.30 1.06 20.05
C MET A 24 10.62 2.13 19.18
N TYR A 25 9.37 1.90 18.73
CA TYR A 25 8.69 2.86 17.83
C TYR A 25 8.38 4.21 18.49
N PRO A 26 7.82 4.27 19.73
CA PRO A 26 7.69 5.54 20.44
C PRO A 26 9.02 6.32 20.56
N ASN A 27 10.11 5.64 20.87
CA ASN A 27 11.43 6.28 20.97
C ASN A 27 11.93 6.82 19.63
N ILE A 28 11.74 6.07 18.53
CA ILE A 28 12.06 6.51 17.17
C ILE A 28 11.21 7.74 16.78
N ILE A 29 9.91 7.71 17.08
CA ILE A 29 8.99 8.83 16.79
C ILE A 29 9.42 10.09 17.53
N LEU A 30 9.72 10.00 18.82
CA LEU A 30 10.13 11.15 19.64
C LEU A 30 11.50 11.70 19.23
N THR A 31 12.47 10.81 18.96
CA THR A 31 13.83 11.19 18.55
C THR A 31 13.83 11.91 17.20
N ASN A 32 12.98 11.48 16.27
CA ASN A 32 12.88 12.04 14.93
C ASN A 32 11.76 13.07 14.76
N ARG A 33 10.96 13.31 15.82
CA ARG A 33 9.78 14.19 15.81
C ARG A 33 8.79 13.84 14.68
N LEU A 34 8.61 12.54 14.42
CA LEU A 34 7.74 12.06 13.34
C LEU A 34 6.28 12.33 13.67
N GLN A 35 5.61 13.13 12.84
CA GLN A 35 4.19 13.42 12.94
C GLN A 35 3.58 13.52 11.54
N PRO A 36 2.30 13.12 11.33
CA PRO A 36 1.67 13.22 10.02
C PRO A 36 1.70 14.64 9.43
N SER A 37 1.63 15.67 10.28
CA SER A 37 1.73 17.07 9.86
C SER A 37 3.14 17.54 9.51
N ALA A 38 4.18 16.80 9.92
CA ALA A 38 5.57 17.10 9.63
C ALA A 38 6.04 16.46 8.31
N VAL A 39 5.32 15.45 7.82
CA VAL A 39 5.62 14.77 6.55
C VAL A 39 4.99 15.55 5.41
N ASP A 40 5.83 16.21 4.61
CA ASP A 40 5.40 16.94 3.42
C ASP A 40 6.07 16.40 2.15
N SER A 41 5.28 16.19 1.10
CA SER A 41 5.77 15.78 -0.22
C SER A 41 6.42 16.94 -0.99
N ASP A 42 6.09 18.18 -0.67
CA ASP A 42 6.63 19.39 -1.31
C ASP A 42 7.19 20.38 -0.28
N SER A 43 8.09 19.83 0.55
CA SER A 43 8.73 20.58 1.65
C SER A 43 9.46 21.85 1.19
N THR A 44 9.96 21.88 -0.05
CA THR A 44 10.64 23.07 -0.61
C THR A 44 9.65 24.22 -0.81
N ALA A 45 8.45 23.94 -1.32
CA ALA A 45 7.41 24.95 -1.50
C ALA A 45 6.93 25.50 -0.15
N ARG A 46 6.54 24.63 0.78
CA ARG A 46 6.00 25.08 2.09
C ARG A 46 7.03 25.68 3.03
N CYS A 47 8.28 25.22 2.98
CA CYS A 47 9.33 25.79 3.82
C CYS A 47 9.72 27.19 3.35
N SER A 48 9.64 27.48 2.05
CA SER A 48 9.92 28.83 1.53
C SER A 48 8.90 29.89 2.02
N ASP A 49 7.64 29.47 2.23
CA ASP A 49 6.57 30.32 2.78
C ASP A 49 6.54 30.34 4.33
N CYS A 50 7.42 29.59 4.99
CA CYS A 50 7.43 29.48 6.45
C CYS A 50 7.97 30.77 7.09
N HIS A 51 7.22 31.34 8.05
CA HIS A 51 7.64 32.53 8.80
C HIS A 51 8.98 32.36 9.55
N PHE A 52 9.34 31.12 9.87
CA PHE A 52 10.59 30.77 10.56
C PHE A 52 11.74 30.45 9.59
N TYR A 53 11.51 30.51 8.28
CA TYR A 53 12.55 30.29 7.29
C TYR A 53 13.63 31.37 7.40
N LYS A 54 14.87 30.93 7.62
CA LYS A 54 16.06 31.78 7.56
C LYS A 54 17.13 31.03 6.76
N PRO A 55 17.85 31.72 5.86
CA PRO A 55 18.99 31.12 5.17
C PRO A 55 19.96 30.51 6.18
N GLY A 56 20.28 29.21 6.02
CA GLY A 56 21.21 28.49 6.90
C GLY A 56 20.58 27.73 8.08
N VAL A 57 19.26 27.80 8.30
CA VAL A 57 18.59 26.96 9.31
C VAL A 57 18.28 25.58 8.74
N SER A 58 18.88 24.53 9.32
CA SER A 58 18.60 23.13 8.97
C SER A 58 17.40 22.57 9.73
N CYS A 59 16.20 23.08 9.45
CA CYS A 59 14.97 22.54 10.07
C CYS A 59 14.42 21.30 9.33
N GLN A 60 14.92 21.02 8.13
CA GLN A 60 14.46 19.89 7.32
C GLN A 60 15.31 18.64 7.54
N ARG A 61 14.65 17.52 7.78
CA ARG A 61 15.29 16.22 7.97
C ARG A 61 14.68 15.20 7.02
N PHE A 62 15.37 14.92 5.92
CA PHE A 62 14.93 13.89 4.99
C PHE A 62 15.30 12.50 5.51
N MET A 63 14.32 11.60 5.54
CA MET A 63 14.51 10.21 5.92
C MET A 63 14.01 9.29 4.79
N PRO A 64 14.82 8.29 4.39
CA PRO A 64 14.37 7.29 3.45
C PRO A 64 13.34 6.37 4.12
N TRP A 65 12.31 6.00 3.36
CA TRP A 65 11.36 4.97 3.75
C TRP A 65 11.06 4.07 2.55
N THR A 66 10.75 2.83 2.84
CA THR A 66 10.47 1.84 1.81
C THR A 66 8.96 1.78 1.57
N TRP A 67 8.52 2.19 0.39
CA TRP A 67 7.17 1.96 -0.10
C TRP A 67 7.08 0.57 -0.70
N ARG A 68 6.08 -0.20 -0.28
CA ARG A 68 5.75 -1.51 -0.83
C ARG A 68 4.30 -1.53 -1.26
N ALA A 69 4.03 -1.93 -2.50
CA ALA A 69 2.68 -2.15 -3.01
C ALA A 69 2.53 -3.51 -3.65
N GLU A 70 1.32 -4.05 -3.53
CA GLU A 70 0.86 -5.19 -4.29
C GLU A 70 -0.06 -4.68 -5.40
N LEU A 71 0.42 -4.79 -6.63
CA LEU A 71 -0.27 -4.29 -7.82
C LEU A 71 -0.77 -5.48 -8.64
N TRP A 72 -1.90 -5.34 -9.33
CA TRP A 72 -2.32 -6.36 -10.30
C TRP A 72 -1.22 -6.59 -11.36
N THR A 73 -1.07 -7.84 -11.80
CA THR A 73 -0.10 -8.19 -12.86
C THR A 73 -0.49 -7.60 -14.22
N ALA A 74 -1.77 -7.31 -14.43
CA ALA A 74 -2.26 -6.69 -15.65
C ALA A 74 -1.67 -5.29 -15.86
N SER A 75 -1.25 -5.04 -17.10
CA SER A 75 -0.80 -3.74 -17.58
C SER A 75 -1.98 -2.79 -17.82
N ARG A 76 -1.70 -1.48 -17.86
CA ARG A 76 -2.73 -0.45 -18.08
C ARG A 76 -3.60 -0.66 -19.34
N PRO A 77 -3.04 -1.05 -20.51
CA PRO A 77 -3.86 -1.35 -21.69
C PRO A 77 -4.80 -2.55 -21.52
N GLU A 78 -4.41 -3.54 -20.72
CA GLU A 78 -5.25 -4.72 -20.45
C GLU A 78 -6.40 -4.37 -19.51
N VAL A 79 -6.14 -3.53 -18.50
CA VAL A 79 -7.19 -2.99 -17.64
C VAL A 79 -8.23 -2.24 -18.47
N TYR A 80 -7.81 -1.36 -19.38
CA TYR A 80 -8.74 -0.63 -20.24
C TYR A 80 -9.54 -1.54 -21.17
N ARG A 81 -8.93 -2.60 -21.69
CA ARG A 81 -9.63 -3.59 -22.51
C ARG A 81 -10.71 -4.32 -21.71
N ILE A 82 -10.41 -4.70 -20.47
CA ILE A 82 -11.37 -5.35 -19.57
C ILE A 82 -12.51 -4.38 -19.24
N GLN A 83 -12.22 -3.12 -18.94
CA GLN A 83 -13.25 -2.10 -18.68
C GLN A 83 -14.16 -1.90 -19.89
N ALA A 84 -13.61 -1.85 -21.11
CA ALA A 84 -14.40 -1.75 -22.34
C ALA A 84 -15.30 -2.97 -22.55
N GLN A 85 -14.82 -4.18 -22.23
CA GLN A 85 -15.63 -5.39 -22.26
C GLN A 85 -16.78 -5.33 -21.24
N LEU A 86 -16.49 -4.91 -20.00
CA LEU A 86 -17.51 -4.81 -18.96
C LEU A 86 -18.59 -3.80 -19.30
N ALA A 87 -18.23 -2.68 -19.94
CA ALA A 87 -19.18 -1.67 -20.38
C ALA A 87 -20.24 -2.21 -21.38
N GLN A 88 -19.92 -3.28 -22.12
CA GLN A 88 -20.82 -3.93 -23.08
C GLN A 88 -21.61 -5.10 -22.46
N GLU A 89 -21.17 -5.63 -21.32
CA GLU A 89 -21.82 -6.73 -20.62
C GLU A 89 -23.06 -6.27 -19.85
N ARG A 90 -24.01 -7.19 -19.65
CA ARG A 90 -25.16 -7.01 -18.75
C ARG A 90 -25.05 -7.95 -17.56
N PHE A 91 -25.38 -7.45 -16.38
CA PHE A 91 -25.18 -8.13 -15.11
C PHE A 91 -26.53 -8.43 -14.44
N PRO A 92 -26.73 -9.66 -13.94
CA PRO A 92 -27.94 -10.01 -13.21
C PRO A 92 -27.91 -9.37 -11.81
N VAL A 93 -28.86 -8.46 -11.56
CA VAL A 93 -29.06 -7.80 -10.27
C VAL A 93 -30.37 -8.30 -9.67
N LYS A 94 -30.36 -8.68 -8.40
CA LYS A 94 -31.58 -9.04 -7.67
C LYS A 94 -32.25 -7.76 -7.19
N VAL A 95 -33.41 -7.45 -7.76
CA VAL A 95 -34.25 -6.32 -7.37
C VAL A 95 -35.42 -6.85 -6.56
N THR A 96 -35.55 -6.38 -5.32
CA THR A 96 -36.73 -6.62 -4.47
C THR A 96 -37.79 -5.56 -4.76
N ASN A 97 -38.96 -5.98 -5.24
CA ASN A 97 -40.08 -5.06 -5.37
C ASN A 97 -40.61 -4.68 -3.97
N PRO A 98 -40.69 -3.38 -3.64
CA PRO A 98 -41.12 -2.94 -2.32
C PRO A 98 -42.63 -3.15 -2.04
N VAL A 99 -43.44 -3.43 -3.07
CA VAL A 99 -44.90 -3.62 -2.94
C VAL A 99 -45.27 -5.08 -2.66
N ASP A 100 -44.66 -6.05 -3.37
CA ASP A 100 -45.03 -7.47 -3.31
C ASP A 100 -43.98 -8.36 -2.62
N GLY A 101 -42.84 -7.81 -2.21
CA GLY A 101 -41.71 -8.56 -1.63
C GLY A 101 -41.05 -9.55 -2.59
N GLN A 102 -41.48 -9.61 -3.85
CA GLN A 102 -40.94 -10.50 -4.86
C GLN A 102 -39.55 -10.05 -5.31
N THR A 103 -38.61 -10.99 -5.32
CA THR A 103 -37.25 -10.80 -5.85
C THR A 103 -37.22 -11.19 -7.32
N ARG A 104 -36.93 -10.23 -8.20
CA ARG A 104 -36.72 -10.48 -9.62
C ARG A 104 -35.24 -10.27 -9.97
N THR A 105 -34.73 -11.09 -10.88
CA THR A 105 -33.39 -10.89 -11.43
C THR A 105 -33.52 -10.08 -12.71
N GLU A 106 -32.96 -8.88 -12.72
CA GLU A 106 -32.96 -7.98 -13.87
C GLU A 106 -31.55 -7.81 -14.42
N LEU A 107 -31.44 -7.70 -15.75
CA LEU A 107 -30.15 -7.51 -16.42
C LEU A 107 -29.87 -6.02 -16.60
N LYS A 108 -29.00 -5.50 -15.74
CA LYS A 108 -28.56 -4.10 -15.77
C LYS A 108 -27.24 -3.95 -16.52
N ALA A 109 -27.07 -2.82 -17.20
CA ALA A 109 -25.78 -2.47 -17.79
C ALA A 109 -24.76 -2.11 -16.70
N PHE A 110 -23.46 -2.21 -17.01
CA PHE A 110 -22.40 -1.96 -16.02
C PHE A 110 -22.51 -0.60 -15.32
N HIS A 111 -22.83 0.46 -16.07
CA HIS A 111 -22.95 1.82 -15.54
C HIS A 111 -24.19 2.04 -14.65
N GLU A 112 -25.17 1.15 -14.70
CA GLU A 112 -26.40 1.20 -13.87
C GLU A 112 -26.21 0.49 -12.52
N LEU A 113 -25.09 -0.22 -12.34
CA LEU A 113 -24.71 -0.85 -11.08
C LEU A 113 -24.25 0.21 -10.07
N SER A 114 -24.35 -0.09 -8.78
CA SER A 114 -23.75 0.77 -7.75
C SER A 114 -22.22 0.80 -7.86
N THR A 115 -21.57 1.85 -7.35
CA THR A 115 -20.11 1.96 -7.37
C THR A 115 -19.40 0.79 -6.70
N GLU A 116 -20.01 0.23 -5.65
CA GLU A 116 -19.50 -0.94 -4.93
C GLU A 116 -19.60 -2.21 -5.78
N GLU A 117 -20.74 -2.44 -6.45
CA GLU A 117 -20.92 -3.58 -7.35
C GLU A 117 -20.03 -3.49 -8.59
N GLN A 118 -19.88 -2.30 -9.17
CA GLN A 118 -18.95 -2.04 -10.27
C GLN A 118 -17.52 -2.42 -9.86
N ALA A 119 -17.06 -1.94 -8.71
CA ALA A 119 -15.73 -2.25 -8.19
C ALA A 119 -15.56 -3.76 -7.93
N ALA A 120 -16.58 -4.44 -7.40
CA ALA A 120 -16.55 -5.88 -7.15
C ALA A 120 -16.45 -6.69 -8.46
N VAL A 121 -17.23 -6.32 -9.48
CA VAL A 121 -17.21 -6.95 -10.80
C VAL A 121 -15.86 -6.73 -11.49
N GLU A 122 -15.35 -5.51 -11.50
CA GLU A 122 -14.04 -5.17 -12.07
C GLU A 122 -12.92 -5.94 -11.37
N LYS A 123 -12.88 -5.92 -10.04
CA LYS A 123 -11.88 -6.64 -9.25
C LYS A 123 -11.90 -8.13 -9.55
N LYS A 124 -13.08 -8.74 -9.63
CA LYS A 124 -13.23 -10.16 -9.97
C LYS A 124 -12.68 -10.47 -11.36
N ARG A 125 -13.06 -9.66 -12.35
CA ARG A 125 -12.65 -9.82 -13.75
C ARG A 125 -11.15 -9.65 -13.94
N LEU A 126 -10.57 -8.64 -13.32
CA LEU A 126 -9.12 -8.42 -13.30
C LEU A 126 -8.39 -9.58 -12.63
N THR A 127 -8.90 -10.06 -11.49
CA THR A 127 -8.29 -11.19 -10.78
C THR A 127 -8.30 -12.47 -11.61
N ASP A 128 -9.42 -12.79 -12.25
CA ASP A 128 -9.55 -13.97 -13.12
C ASP A 128 -8.66 -13.85 -14.36
N PHE A 129 -8.60 -12.66 -14.97
CA PHE A 129 -7.69 -12.39 -16.09
C PHE A 129 -6.24 -12.59 -15.68
N CYS A 130 -5.80 -11.96 -14.59
CA CYS A 130 -4.43 -12.07 -14.08
C CYS A 130 -4.05 -13.52 -13.77
N ARG A 131 -4.96 -14.28 -13.15
CA ARG A 131 -4.76 -15.71 -12.87
C ARG A 131 -4.61 -16.53 -14.14
N ARG A 132 -5.39 -16.26 -15.19
CA ARG A 132 -5.34 -17.01 -16.46
C ARG A 132 -4.15 -16.62 -17.34
N ALA A 133 -3.90 -15.33 -17.51
CA ALA A 133 -2.85 -14.81 -18.40
C ALA A 133 -1.45 -14.94 -17.78
N TYR A 134 -1.31 -14.59 -16.50
CA TYR A 134 0.00 -14.49 -15.83
C TYR A 134 0.27 -15.57 -14.78
N LYS A 135 -0.72 -16.44 -14.49
CA LYS A 135 -0.67 -17.43 -13.39
C LYS A 135 -0.41 -16.80 -12.01
N ARG A 136 -0.53 -15.48 -11.90
CA ARG A 136 -0.28 -14.69 -10.70
C ARG A 136 -1.19 -13.47 -10.70
N ILE A 137 -1.80 -13.18 -9.56
CA ILE A 137 -2.77 -12.08 -9.43
C ILE A 137 -2.05 -10.75 -9.19
N HIS A 138 -1.14 -10.71 -8.22
CA HIS A 138 -0.42 -9.50 -7.84
C HIS A 138 1.09 -9.64 -8.05
N THR A 139 1.74 -8.52 -8.37
CA THR A 139 3.18 -8.34 -8.33
C THR A 139 3.51 -7.34 -7.23
N THR A 140 4.45 -7.71 -6.36
CA THR A 140 4.96 -6.80 -5.34
C THR A 140 6.00 -5.87 -5.97
N ARG A 141 5.84 -4.57 -5.76
CA ARG A 141 6.82 -3.54 -6.11
C ARG A 141 7.27 -2.85 -4.83
N THR A 142 8.58 -2.71 -4.69
CA THR A 142 9.22 -2.04 -3.55
C THR A 142 10.08 -0.90 -4.08
N GLU A 143 9.95 0.27 -3.47
CA GLU A 143 10.66 1.49 -3.85
C GLU A 143 11.16 2.21 -2.61
N GLU A 144 12.37 2.74 -2.67
CA GLU A 144 12.81 3.72 -1.67
C GLU A 144 12.27 5.09 -2.06
N ARG A 145 11.67 5.76 -1.08
CA ARG A 145 11.14 7.12 -1.19
C ARG A 145 11.76 7.97 -0.09
N GLN A 146 11.82 9.26 -0.31
CA GLN A 146 12.25 10.21 0.70
C GLN A 146 11.04 10.99 1.20
N ALA A 147 10.97 11.16 2.51
CA ALA A 147 10.01 12.02 3.17
C ALA A 147 10.77 12.95 4.13
N MET A 148 10.24 14.15 4.31
CA MET A 148 10.66 15.04 5.40
C MET A 148 10.00 14.59 6.72
#